data_AF-A0A9D2DUM4-F1
#
_entry.id   AF-A0A9D2DUM4-F1
#
_cell.length_a   1.000
_cell.length_b   1.000
_cell.length_c   1.000
_cell.angle_alpha   90.00
_cell.angle_beta   90.00
_cell.angle_gamma   90.00
#
_symmetry.space_group_name_H-M   'P 1'
#
loop_
_entity.id
_entity.type
_entity.pdbx_description
1 polymer ?
#
loop_
_entity_poly.entity_id
_entity_poly.type
_entity_poly.pdbx_seq_one_letter_code
_entity_poly.pdbx_strand_id
1 'polypeptide(L)'
;MILFCVIPDEQNETVRLSATIQEEWISRIAEGDMQALEKLYYASYQAVYALLLSILKNHQDAEDILQDTFINIKNGAHLYQKKDGK
;
A
#
# COMPACT_ATOMS: atom_id res chain seq x y z
N MET A 1 -12.07 9.33 -19.67
CA MET A 1 -11.32 8.07 -19.55
C MET A 1 -11.56 7.51 -18.16
N ILE A 2 -12.73 6.91 -17.95
CA ILE A 2 -13.12 6.27 -16.69
C ILE A 2 -12.55 4.84 -16.76
N LEU A 3 -11.34 4.62 -16.25
CA LEU A 3 -10.66 3.32 -16.32
C LEU A 3 -10.85 2.43 -15.06
N PHE A 4 -11.79 2.74 -14.18
CA PHE A 4 -12.16 1.84 -13.07
C PHE A 4 -13.62 1.37 -13.11
N CYS A 5 -14.28 1.47 -14.28
CA CYS A 5 -15.61 0.89 -14.54
C CYS A 5 -15.52 -0.59 -14.99
N VAL A 6 -14.69 -1.38 -14.31
CA VAL A 6 -14.74 -2.85 -14.36
C VAL A 6 -14.40 -3.34 -12.95
N ILE A 7 -15.29 -3.04 -12.01
CA ILE A 7 -15.54 -3.98 -10.89
C ILE A 7 -16.80 -4.72 -11.30
N PRO A 8 -16.70 -5.87 -11.99
CA PRO A 8 -17.82 -6.79 -12.03
C PRO A 8 -18.09 -7.25 -10.61
N ASP A 9 -19.31 -6.95 -10.18
CA ASP A 9 -20.05 -7.47 -9.05
C ASP A 9 -20.03 -9.00 -9.04
N GLU A 10 -18.95 -9.64 -8.57
CA GLU A 10 -18.97 -11.06 -8.16
C GLU A 10 -17.69 -11.50 -7.39
N GLN A 11 -17.36 -10.86 -6.26
CA GLN A 11 -16.79 -11.55 -5.08
C GLN A 11 -16.92 -10.64 -3.84
N ASN A 12 -18.14 -10.66 -3.30
CA ASN A 12 -18.47 -10.32 -1.92
C ASN A 12 -17.79 -11.32 -0.96
N GLU A 13 -16.48 -11.32 -0.86
CA GLU A 13 -15.84 -11.71 0.39
C GLU A 13 -15.18 -10.48 0.94
N THR A 14 -15.64 -10.08 2.12
CA THR A 14 -14.89 -9.24 3.02
C THR A 14 -13.57 -9.97 3.25
N VAL A 15 -12.61 -9.76 2.35
CA VAL A 15 -11.28 -10.27 2.52
C VAL A 15 -10.68 -9.39 3.60
N ARG A 16 -11.01 -9.74 4.86
CA ARG A 16 -10.13 -9.56 6.00
C ARG A 16 -8.88 -10.38 5.70
N LEU A 17 -8.11 -9.96 4.69
CA LEU A 17 -6.71 -10.26 4.63
C LEU A 17 -6.18 -9.49 5.83
N SER A 18 -6.10 -10.20 6.95
CA SER A 18 -4.94 -10.11 7.82
C SER A 18 -3.71 -10.45 6.98
N ALA A 19 -3.43 -9.67 5.94
CA ALA A 19 -2.14 -9.62 5.29
C ALA A 19 -1.26 -8.96 6.33
N THR A 20 -0.76 -9.78 7.25
CA THR A 20 0.27 -9.39 8.19
C THR A 20 1.38 -8.78 7.35
N ILE A 21 1.55 -7.46 7.45
CA ILE A 21 2.64 -6.75 6.79
C ILE A 21 3.92 -7.43 7.28
N GLN A 22 4.64 -8.04 6.36
CA GLN A 22 5.88 -8.74 6.70
C GLN A 22 7.04 -7.76 6.58
N GLU A 23 7.88 -7.70 7.61
CA GLU A 23 9.07 -6.86 7.60
C GLU A 23 10.03 -7.22 6.44
N GLU A 24 10.04 -8.51 6.05
CA GLU A 24 10.78 -9.00 4.88
C GLU A 24 10.45 -8.20 3.61
N TRP A 25 9.20 -7.78 3.43
CA TRP A 25 8.80 -7.09 2.20
C TRP A 25 9.56 -5.77 2.05
N ILE A 26 9.82 -5.04 3.14
CA ILE A 26 10.57 -3.78 3.07
C ILE A 26 12.02 -4.04 2.70
N SER A 27 12.65 -5.08 3.25
CA SER A 27 14.00 -5.50 2.86
C SER A 27 14.08 -5.87 1.38
N ARG A 28 13.11 -6.63 0.86
CA ARG A 28 13.06 -6.98 -0.57
C ARG A 28 12.83 -5.78 -1.47
N ILE A 29 12.01 -4.82 -1.04
CA ILE A 29 11.81 -3.55 -1.76
C ILE A 29 13.12 -2.77 -1.86
N ALA A 30 13.95 -2.80 -0.80
CA ALA A 30 15.28 -2.18 -0.82
C ALA A 30 16.22 -2.82 -1.86
N GLU A 31 16.05 -4.11 -2.12
CA GLU A 31 16.78 -4.86 -3.18
C GLU A 31 16.19 -4.63 -4.59
N GLY A 32 15.09 -3.86 -4.70
CA GLY A 32 14.42 -3.56 -5.96
C GLY A 32 13.30 -4.53 -6.34
N ASP A 33 12.85 -5.40 -5.43
CA ASP A 33 11.76 -6.33 -5.67
C ASP A 33 10.40 -5.60 -5.74
N MET A 34 9.90 -5.43 -6.96
CA MET A 34 8.63 -4.77 -7.20
C MET A 34 7.42 -5.62 -6.78
N GLN A 35 7.54 -6.95 -6.70
CA GLN A 35 6.46 -7.81 -6.22
C GLN A 35 6.27 -7.66 -4.70
N ALA A 36 7.35 -7.43 -3.97
CA ALA A 36 7.27 -7.14 -2.54
C ALA A 36 6.55 -5.79 -2.29
N LEU A 37 6.82 -4.78 -3.13
CA LEU A 37 6.11 -3.50 -3.08
C LEU A 37 4.63 -3.65 -3.38
N GLU A 38 4.28 -4.45 -4.39
CA GLU A 38 2.89 -4.73 -4.75
C GLU A 38 2.12 -5.41 -3.60
N LYS A 39 2.72 -6.40 -2.95
CA LYS A 39 2.13 -7.06 -1.77
C LYS A 39 1.90 -6.10 -0.62
N LEU A 40 2.88 -5.24 -0.33
CA LEU A 40 2.77 -4.19 0.69
C LEU A 40 1.65 -3.21 0.35
N TYR A 41 1.56 -2.81 -0.92
CA TYR A 41 0.54 -1.92 -1.44
C TYR A 41 -0.85 -2.51 -1.20
N TYR A 42 -1.16 -3.69 -1.74
CA TYR A 42 -2.50 -4.28 -1.59
C TYR A 42 -2.87 -4.57 -0.13
N ALA A 43 -1.90 -4.96 0.70
CA ALA A 43 -2.14 -5.22 2.12
C ALA A 43 -2.52 -3.96 2.92
N SER A 44 -2.02 -2.79 2.52
CA SER A 44 -2.20 -1.53 3.27
C SER A 44 -3.07 -0.49 2.56
N TYR A 45 -3.33 -0.64 1.26
CA TYR A 45 -4.02 0.31 0.39
C TYR A 45 -5.32 0.81 1.00
N GLN A 46 -6.22 -0.11 1.35
CA GLN A 46 -7.56 0.27 1.82
C GLN A 46 -7.51 1.06 3.13
N ALA A 47 -6.61 0.68 4.05
CA ALA A 47 -6.45 1.36 5.34
C ALA A 47 -5.83 2.76 5.18
N VAL A 48 -4.78 2.87 4.37
CA VAL A 48 -4.10 4.16 4.12
C VAL A 48 -5.00 5.10 3.32
N TYR A 49 -5.68 4.61 2.28
CA TYR A 49 -6.60 5.41 1.50
C TYR A 49 -7.79 5.93 2.34
N ALA A 50 -8.39 5.07 3.18
CA ALA A 50 -9.47 5.51 4.07
C ALA A 50 -9.00 6.58 5.08
N LEU A 51 -7.77 6.46 5.59
CA LEU A 51 -7.17 7.47 6.45
C LEU A 51 -6.96 8.80 5.71
N LEU A 52 -6.35 8.75 4.52
CA LEU A 52 -6.10 9.94 3.70
C LEU A 52 -7.40 10.64 3.31
N LEU A 53 -8.44 9.87 2.93
CA LEU A 53 -9.75 10.41 2.61
C LEU A 53 -10.42 11.06 3.82
N SER A 54 -10.26 10.48 5.02
CA SER A 54 -10.79 11.06 6.27
C SER A 54 -10.16 12.43 6.59
N ILE A 55 -8.87 12.60 6.26
CA ILE A 55 -8.11 13.83 6.50
C ILE A 55 -8.37 14.88 5.41
N LEU A 56 -8.19 14.49 4.14
CA LEU A 56 -8.20 15.41 2.99
C LEU A 56 -9.61 15.70 2.50
N LYS A 57 -10.56 14.78 2.71
CA LYS A 57 -11.96 14.86 2.25
C LYS A 57 -12.10 15.08 0.73
N ASN A 58 -11.04 14.81 -0.03
CA ASN A 58 -11.00 14.88 -1.47
C ASN A 58 -10.37 13.59 -2.00
N HIS A 59 -11.07 12.93 -2.92
CA HIS A 59 -10.61 11.69 -3.53
C HIS A 59 -9.34 11.87 -4.35
N GLN A 60 -9.22 12.98 -5.08
CA GLN A 60 -8.08 13.20 -5.98
C GLN A 60 -6.80 13.48 -5.19
N ASP A 61 -6.86 14.34 -4.18
CA ASP A 61 -5.71 14.60 -3.29
C ASP A 61 -5.33 13.33 -2.50
N ALA A 62 -6.31 12.54 -2.07
CA ALA A 62 -6.04 11.29 -1.36
C ALA A 62 -5.32 10.26 -2.22
N GLU A 63 -5.67 10.15 -3.51
CA GLU A 63 -5.00 9.24 -4.45
C GLU A 63 -3.57 9.71 -4.77
N ASP A 64 -3.38 11.00 -4.98
CA ASP A 64 -2.07 11.62 -5.24
C ASP A 64 -1.10 11.39 -4.07
N ILE A 65 -1.52 11.72 -2.85
CA ILE A 65 -0.72 11.52 -1.64
C ILE A 65 -0.48 10.04 -1.36
N LEU A 66 -1.46 9.17 -1.64
CA LEU A 66 -1.28 7.73 -1.52
C LEU A 66 -0.16 7.24 -2.45
N GLN A 67 -0.18 7.67 -3.70
CA GLN A 67 0.82 7.28 -4.70
C GLN A 67 2.21 7.78 -4.29
N ASP A 68 2.33 9.04 -3.88
CA ASP A 68 3.56 9.62 -3.35
C ASP A 68 4.08 8.87 -2.11
N THR A 69 3.17 8.42 -1.23
CA THR A 69 3.53 7.65 -0.04
C THR A 69 4.25 6.36 -0.43
N PHE A 70 3.73 5.59 -1.39
CA PHE A 70 4.37 4.34 -1.82
C PHE A 70 5.64 4.57 -2.65
N ILE A 71 5.72 5.64 -3.43
CA ILE A 71 6.96 6.06 -4.09
C ILE A 71 8.04 6.37 -3.04
N ASN A 72 7.69 7.11 -1.99
CA ASN A 72 8.59 7.43 -0.89
C ASN A 72 9.01 6.19 -0.10
N ILE A 73 8.10 5.24 0.15
CA ILE A 73 8.43 3.94 0.76
C ILE A 73 9.44 3.19 -0.09
N LYS A 74 9.20 3.07 -1.40
CA LYS A 74 10.14 2.40 -2.32
C LYS A 74 11.51 3.08 -2.28
N ASN A 75 11.54 4.40 -2.40
CA ASN A 75 12.77 5.17 -2.41
C ASN A 75 13.50 5.11 -1.07
N GLY A 76 12.78 5.06 0.05
CA GLY A 76 13.33 5.02 1.40
C GLY A 76 13.57 3.61 1.96
N ALA A 77 13.15 2.55 1.27
CA ALA A 77 13.24 1.17 1.76
C ALA A 77 14.67 0.76 2.10
N HIS A 78 15.67 1.27 1.37
CA HIS A 78 17.08 1.04 1.65
C HIS A 78 17.57 1.62 2.99
N LEU A 79 16.83 2.57 3.58
CA LEU A 79 17.11 3.13 4.90
C LEU A 79 16.44 2.33 6.03
N TYR A 80 15.56 1.37 5.69
CA TYR A 80 14.88 0.55 6.68
C TYR A 80 15.89 -0.34 7.41
N GLN A 81 16.07 -0.09 8.69
CA GLN A 81 16.79 -0.99 9.58
C GLN A 81 15.78 -1.74 10.41
N LYS A 82 15.69 -3.05 10.19
CA LYS A 82 14.94 -3.94 11.08
C LYS A 82 15.48 -3.76 12.49
N LYS A 83 14.65 -3.25 13.40
CA LYS A 83 14.98 -3.27 14.82
C LYS A 83 14.77 -4.69 15.32
N ASP A 84 15.85 -5.43 15.47
CA ASP A 84 15.84 -6.68 16.23
C ASP A 84 15.42 -6.36 17.66
N GLY A 85 14.15 -6.66 17.97
CA GLY A 85 13.61 -6.59 19.32
C GLY A 85 14.31 -7.63 20.18
N LYS A 86 15.22 -7.16 21.03
CA LYS A 86 15.85 -7.94 22.10
C LYS A 86 14.83 -8.24 23.19
#